data_AF-A0A954KU15-F1
#
_entry.id   AF-A0A954KU15-F1
#
_cell.length_a   1.000
_cell.length_b   1.000
_cell.length_c   1.000
_cell.angle_alpha   90.00
_cell.angle_beta   90.00
_cell.angle_gamma   90.00
#
_symmetry.space_group_name_H-M   'P 1'
#
loop_
_entity.id
_entity.type
_entity.pdbx_description
1 polymer ?
#
loop_
_entity_poly.entity_id
_entity_poly.type
_entity_poly.pdbx_seq_one_letter_code
_entity_poly.pdbx_strand_id
1 'polypeptide(L)'
;MSGISEPPLNDVWNVPGEEHLLAEFEQQDRNHFGSIDATSYYHKLQIQDFLQAVLEDRPPLVTGREGRIVVEMFTAIYQSQQERRPIKFPVPA
;
A
#
# COMPACT_ATOMS: atom_id res chain seq x y z
N MET A 1 -4.81 -23.05 -0.56
CA MET A 1 -4.16 -21.92 -1.24
C MET A 1 -2.71 -21.89 -0.78
N SER A 2 -1.73 -21.88 -1.69
CA SER A 2 -0.33 -21.67 -1.29
C SER A 2 -0.20 -20.24 -0.78
N GLY A 3 0.25 -20.06 0.46
CA GLY A 3 0.51 -18.74 1.02
C GLY A 3 1.60 -18.00 0.25
N ILE A 4 1.64 -16.67 0.39
CA ILE A 4 2.73 -15.83 -0.15
C ILE A 4 4.00 -16.21 0.62
N SER A 5 5.00 -16.76 -0.07
CA SER A 5 6.20 -17.33 0.56
C SER A 5 7.36 -16.35 0.70
N GLU A 6 7.35 -15.24 -0.05
CA GLU A 6 8.41 -14.24 -0.05
C GLU A 6 7.82 -12.83 0.13
N PRO A 7 8.50 -11.94 0.87
CA PRO A 7 8.07 -10.55 0.98
C PRO A 7 8.15 -9.82 -0.37
N PRO A 8 7.32 -8.79 -0.59
CA PRO A 8 7.63 -7.78 -1.59
C PRO A 8 8.90 -7.03 -1.15
N LEU A 9 9.84 -6.82 -2.08
CA LEU A 9 11.09 -6.12 -1.83
C LEU A 9 11.27 -4.99 -2.84
N ASN A 10 12.01 -3.96 -2.45
CA ASN A 10 12.37 -2.87 -3.35
C ASN A 10 13.56 -3.29 -4.22
N ASP A 11 13.41 -3.32 -5.54
CA ASP A 11 14.52 -3.67 -6.45
C ASP A 11 15.60 -2.57 -6.49
N VAL A 12 15.23 -1.32 -6.22
CA VAL A 12 16.11 -0.14 -6.30
C VAL A 12 15.81 0.80 -5.13
N TRP A 13 16.86 1.20 -4.42
CA TRP A 13 16.82 2.26 -3.42
C TRP A 13 17.84 3.34 -3.77
N ASN A 14 17.36 4.54 -4.14
CA ASN A 14 18.19 5.62 -4.67
C ASN A 14 18.11 6.91 -3.85
N VAL A 15 17.73 6.81 -2.57
CA VAL A 15 17.73 7.95 -1.66
C VAL A 15 19.18 8.35 -1.39
N PRO A 16 19.60 9.60 -1.70
CA PRO A 16 20.98 10.03 -1.56
C PRO A 16 21.51 9.88 -0.13
N GLY A 17 22.59 9.13 0.04
CA GLY A 17 23.21 8.86 1.33
C GLY A 17 22.65 7.64 2.07
N GLU A 18 21.60 7.02 1.56
CA GLU A 18 20.93 5.83 2.13
C GLU A 18 21.00 4.60 1.23
N GLU A 19 21.66 4.68 0.07
CA GLU A 19 21.70 3.59 -0.92
C GLU A 19 22.21 2.27 -0.35
N HIS A 20 23.07 2.34 0.67
CA HIS A 20 23.63 1.21 1.38
C HIS A 20 22.62 0.48 2.30
N LEU A 21 21.49 1.11 2.62
CA LEU A 21 20.47 0.55 3.54
C LEU A 21 19.60 -0.52 2.89
N LEU A 22 19.57 -0.62 1.55
CA LEU A 22 18.68 -1.55 0.86
C LEU A 22 18.86 -3.01 1.33
N ALA A 23 20.11 -3.46 1.41
CA ALA A 23 20.40 -4.84 1.84
C ALA A 23 19.92 -5.11 3.27
N GLU A 24 19.98 -4.11 4.15
CA GLU A 24 19.47 -4.22 5.51
C GLU A 24 17.94 -4.29 5.52
N PHE A 25 17.26 -3.41 4.79
CA PHE A 25 15.80 -3.41 4.68
C PHE A 25 15.28 -4.72 4.10
N GLU A 26 15.89 -5.25 3.05
CA GLU A 26 15.51 -6.56 2.51
C GLU A 26 15.64 -7.67 3.55
N GLN A 27 16.73 -7.66 4.33
CA GLN A 27 16.95 -8.66 5.35
C GLN A 27 15.91 -8.54 6.48
N GLN A 28 15.57 -7.32 6.88
CA GLN A 28 14.52 -7.05 7.86
C GLN A 28 13.14 -7.52 7.37
N ASP A 29 12.80 -7.22 6.11
CA ASP A 29 11.55 -7.64 5.49
C ASP A 29 11.45 -9.16 5.42
N ARG A 30 12.50 -9.84 4.95
CA ARG A 30 12.55 -11.33 4.91
C ARG A 30 12.39 -11.94 6.30
N ASN A 31 13.08 -11.38 7.30
CA ASN A 31 12.99 -11.87 8.68
C ASN A 31 11.57 -11.71 9.24
N HIS A 32 10.95 -10.54 9.03
CA HIS A 32 9.61 -10.28 9.52
C HIS A 32 8.58 -11.15 8.80
N PHE A 33 8.60 -11.19 7.47
CA PHE A 33 7.65 -11.96 6.66
C PHE A 33 7.73 -13.46 6.95
N GLY A 34 8.93 -13.99 7.21
CA GLY A 34 9.11 -15.39 7.62
C GLY A 34 8.55 -15.72 9.00
N SER A 35 8.23 -14.72 9.82
CA SER A 35 7.71 -14.91 11.19
C SER A 35 6.18 -14.81 11.29
N ILE A 36 5.48 -14.44 10.22
CA ILE A 36 4.04 -14.18 10.21
C ILE A 36 3.34 -14.89 9.05
N ASP A 37 2.04 -15.16 9.20
CA ASP A 37 1.18 -15.32 8.02
C ASP A 37 0.81 -13.92 7.52
N ALA A 38 1.56 -13.41 6.55
CA ALA A 38 1.48 -12.02 6.11
C ALA A 38 0.06 -11.61 5.69
N THR A 39 -0.66 -12.51 5.01
CA THR A 39 -2.03 -12.23 4.58
C THR A 39 -2.92 -11.97 5.79
N SER A 40 -2.99 -12.88 6.75
CA SER A 40 -3.83 -12.67 7.94
C SER A 40 -3.33 -11.53 8.81
N TYR A 41 -2.02 -11.38 8.96
CA TYR A 41 -1.42 -10.38 9.85
C TYR A 41 -1.76 -8.95 9.40
N TYR A 42 -1.50 -8.59 8.15
CA TYR A 42 -1.74 -7.22 7.69
C TYR A 42 -3.23 -6.88 7.59
N HIS A 43 -4.09 -7.83 7.21
CA HIS A 43 -5.55 -7.61 7.26
C HIS A 43 -6.04 -7.41 8.70
N LYS A 44 -5.50 -8.17 9.66
CA LYS A 44 -5.84 -7.99 11.08
C LYS A 44 -5.48 -6.58 11.56
N LEU A 45 -4.31 -6.04 11.19
CA LEU A 45 -3.92 -4.69 11.57
C LEU A 45 -4.89 -3.63 11.02
N GLN A 46 -5.30 -3.75 9.76
CA GLN A 46 -6.28 -2.83 9.16
C GLN A 46 -7.65 -2.91 9.82
N ILE A 47 -8.14 -4.13 10.08
CA ILE A 47 -9.42 -4.34 10.79
C ILE A 47 -9.34 -3.79 12.21
N GLN A 48 -8.22 -4.00 12.90
CA GLN A 48 -8.01 -3.50 14.26
C GLN A 48 -8.06 -1.98 14.31
N ASP A 49 -7.40 -1.27 13.38
CA ASP A 49 -7.49 0.18 13.33
C ASP A 49 -8.94 0.66 13.09
N PHE A 50 -9.66 0.03 12.15
CA PHE A 50 -11.05 0.39 11.88
C PHE A 50 -11.93 0.22 13.13
N LEU A 51 -11.80 -0.91 13.83
CA LEU A 51 -12.54 -1.15 15.07
C LEU A 51 -12.17 -0.13 16.15
N GLN A 52 -10.89 0.18 16.31
CA GLN A 52 -10.43 1.16 17.28
C GLN A 52 -10.96 2.57 16.96
N ALA A 53 -10.98 2.95 15.69
CA ALA A 53 -11.52 4.22 15.23
C ALA A 53 -12.99 4.41 15.61
N VAL A 54 -13.79 3.34 15.51
CA VAL A 54 -15.20 3.33 15.94
C VAL A 54 -15.31 3.50 17.46
N LEU A 55 -14.47 2.80 18.23
CA LEU A 55 -14.51 2.87 19.70
C LEU A 55 -14.06 4.23 20.25
N GLU A 56 -13.09 4.85 19.59
CA GLU A 56 -12.48 6.13 19.99
C GLU A 56 -13.16 7.36 19.38
N ASP A 57 -14.19 7.17 18.55
CA ASP A 57 -14.86 8.24 17.79
C ASP A 57 -13.86 9.12 17.01
N ARG A 58 -12.94 8.47 16.30
CA ARG A 58 -11.96 9.13 15.43
C ARG A 58 -12.06 8.61 14.00
N PRO A 59 -11.50 9.34 13.00
CA PRO A 59 -11.33 8.78 11.68
C PRO A 59 -10.43 7.52 11.69
N PRO A 60 -10.72 6.49 10.86
CA PRO A 60 -9.78 5.41 10.61
C PRO A 60 -8.55 5.94 9.85
N LEU A 61 -7.46 5.16 9.83
CA LEU A 61 -6.23 5.49 9.10
C LEU A 61 -6.46 5.71 7.60
N VAL A 62 -7.45 5.02 7.02
CA VAL A 62 -7.90 5.23 5.64
C VAL A 62 -9.40 5.44 5.64
N THR A 63 -9.82 6.66 5.36
CA THR A 63 -11.23 7.03 5.23
C THR A 63 -11.83 6.56 3.91
N GLY A 64 -13.16 6.50 3.82
CA GLY A 64 -13.84 6.21 2.55
C GLY A 64 -13.53 7.24 1.46
N ARG A 65 -13.22 8.49 1.83
CA ARG A 65 -12.81 9.54 0.88
C ARG A 65 -11.43 9.25 0.31
N GLU A 66 -10.47 8.83 1.12
CA GLU A 66 -9.15 8.41 0.66
C GLU A 66 -9.21 7.15 -0.19
N GLY A 67 -10.07 6.19 0.17
CA GLY A 67 -10.35 5.02 -0.66
C GLY A 67 -10.85 5.39 -2.07
N ARG A 68 -11.65 6.46 -2.21
CA ARG A 68 -12.12 6.94 -3.51
C ARG A 68 -11.01 7.53 -4.38
N ILE A 69 -9.98 8.15 -3.80
CA ILE A 69 -8.84 8.72 -4.54
C ILE A 69 -8.15 7.64 -5.38
N VAL A 70 -8.01 6.42 -4.86
CA VAL A 70 -7.42 5.29 -5.59
C VAL A 70 -8.27 4.94 -6.82
N VAL A 71 -9.59 4.89 -6.67
CA VAL A 71 -10.52 4.63 -7.79
C VAL A 71 -10.40 5.71 -8.86
N GLU A 72 -10.37 6.99 -8.46
CA GLU A 72 -10.19 8.12 -9.37
C GLU A 72 -8.85 8.04 -10.12
N MET A 73 -7.78 7.64 -9.43
CA MET A 73 -6.46 7.47 -10.03
C MET A 73 -6.44 6.35 -11.08
N PHE A 74 -7.04 5.19 -10.79
CA PHE A 74 -7.16 4.11 -11.78
C PHE A 74 -8.02 4.52 -12.97
N THR A 75 -9.13 5.23 -12.75
CA THR A 75 -9.94 5.80 -13.83
C THR A 75 -9.11 6.73 -14.72
N ALA A 76 -8.31 7.63 -14.13
CA ALA A 76 -7.42 8.52 -14.89
C ALA A 76 -6.35 7.75 -15.69
N ILE A 77 -5.80 6.66 -15.14
CA ILE A 77 -4.83 5.78 -15.83
C ILE A 77 -5.49 5.13 -17.06
N TYR A 78 -6.69 4.57 -16.91
CA TYR A 78 -7.41 3.95 -18.02
C TYR A 78 -7.78 4.97 -19.11
N GLN A 79 -8.29 6.15 -18.73
CA GLN A 79 -8.58 7.24 -19.67
C GLN A 79 -7.32 7.73 -20.40
N SER A 80 -6.20 7.88 -19.68
CA SER A 80 -4.92 8.29 -20.28
C SER A 80 -4.45 7.30 -21.33
N GLN A 81 -4.58 6.00 -21.05
CA GLN A 81 -4.21 4.94 -21.98
C GLN A 81 -5.10 4.98 -23.25
N GLN A 82 -6.40 5.14 -23.07
CA GLN A 82 -7.38 5.20 -24.16
C GLN A 82 -7.19 6.45 -25.04
N GLU A 83 -6.98 7.61 -24.43
CA GLU A 83 -6.87 8.90 -25.13
C GLU A 83 -5.44 9.23 -25.58
N ARG A 84 -4.46 8.45 -25.14
CA ARG A 84 -3.02 8.64 -25.39
C ARG A 84 -2.53 10.05 -25.01
N ARG A 85 -3.08 10.60 -23.93
CA ARG A 85 -2.70 11.93 -23.41
C ARG A 85 -2.81 11.97 -21.88
N PRO A 86 -2.08 12.87 -21.22
CA PRO A 86 -2.26 13.10 -19.78
C PRO A 86 -3.71 13.50 -19.44
N ILE A 87 -4.23 12.93 -18.36
CA ILE A 87 -5.54 13.26 -17.79
C ILE A 87 -5.33 14.11 -16.54
N LYS A 88 -6.06 15.22 -16.44
CA LYS A 88 -6.02 16.09 -15.27
C LYS A 88 -6.75 15.41 -14.12
N PHE A 89 -6.06 15.21 -13.01
CA PHE A 89 -6.62 14.72 -11.76
C PHE A 89 -7.11 15.89 -10.87
N PRO A 90 -8.20 15.75 -10.10
CA PRO A 90 -9.10 14.59 -9.99
C PRO A 90 -9.98 14.42 -11.25
N VAL A 91 -10.43 13.19 -11.49
CA VAL A 91 -11.43 12.92 -12.53
C VAL A 91 -12.82 13.14 -11.95
N PRO A 92 -13.79 13.67 -12.74
CA PRO A 92 -15.18 13.73 -12.29
C PRO A 92 -15.68 12.33 -11.90
N ALA A 93 -16.46 12.28 -10.81
CA ALA A 93 -17.17 11.07 -10.40
C ALA A 93 -18.25 10.70 -11.42
#